data_AF-A0A7V2RFA9-F1
#
_entry.id   AF-A0A7V2RFA9-F1
#
_cell.length_a   1.000
_cell.length_b   1.000
_cell.length_c   1.000
_cell.angle_alpha   90.00
_cell.angle_beta   90.00
_cell.angle_gamma   90.00
#
_symmetry.space_group_name_H-M   'P 1'
#
loop_
_entity.id
_entity.type
_entity.pdbx_description
1 polymer ?
#
loop_
_entity_poly.entity_id
_entity_poly.type
_entity_poly.pdbx_seq_one_letter_code
_entity_poly.pdbx_strand_id
1 'polypeptide(L)'
;MLTDRYTDTIIDAALEEDTGQGDITSQALLPTDLIGKAFVTVKEKGVLAGIDVTGRVFIKVDPSLDIEILIEDGVAVKPGDIAAVISGSVASILKAERVALNFLQRLSGIASLTARYVAETKGTPAKI
;
A
#
# COMPACT_ATOMS: atom_id res chain seq x y z
N MET A 1 -1.20 -14.90 -8.89
CA MET A 1 -0.16 -14.21 -8.12
C MET A 1 0.64 -13.35 -9.09
N LEU A 2 0.85 -12.08 -8.75
CA LEU A 2 1.80 -11.23 -9.48
C LEU A 2 3.18 -11.88 -9.38
N THR A 3 3.95 -11.91 -10.46
CA THR A 3 5.30 -12.50 -10.42
C THR A 3 6.21 -11.60 -9.59
N ASP A 4 6.61 -12.09 -8.41
CA ASP A 4 7.40 -11.37 -7.41
C ASP A 4 8.53 -10.52 -8.01
N ARG A 5 9.31 -11.09 -8.93
CA ARG A 5 10.46 -10.39 -9.55
C ARG A 5 10.09 -9.13 -10.33
N TYR A 6 8.95 -9.12 -11.03
CA TYR A 6 8.56 -7.97 -11.85
C TYR A 6 7.98 -6.86 -10.98
N THR A 7 7.11 -7.22 -10.03
CA THR A 7 6.60 -6.28 -9.02
C THR A 7 7.74 -5.64 -8.24
N ASP A 8 8.71 -6.44 -7.83
CA ASP A 8 9.90 -5.97 -7.13
C ASP A 8 10.68 -4.92 -7.92
N THR A 9 10.84 -5.10 -9.24
CA THR A 9 11.53 -4.15 -10.11
C THR A 9 10.80 -2.81 -10.18
N ILE A 10 9.46 -2.83 -10.26
CA ILE A 10 8.64 -1.61 -10.28
C ILE A 10 8.69 -0.91 -8.93
N ILE A 11 8.65 -1.66 -7.82
CA ILE A 11 8.80 -1.10 -6.48
C ILE A 11 10.15 -0.42 -6.33
N ASP A 12 11.23 -1.05 -6.78
CA ASP A 12 12.59 -0.46 -6.70
C ASP A 12 12.66 0.86 -7.47
N ALA A 13 12.13 0.88 -8.69
CA ALA A 13 12.09 2.10 -9.50
C ALA A 13 11.25 3.21 -8.85
N ALA A 14 10.11 2.88 -8.24
CA ALA A 14 9.26 3.85 -7.54
C ALA A 14 9.92 4.38 -6.26
N LEU A 15 10.63 3.52 -5.51
CA LEU A 15 11.40 3.94 -4.34
C LEU A 15 12.57 4.85 -4.74
N GLU A 16 13.27 4.55 -5.83
CA GLU A 16 14.34 5.39 -6.35
C GLU A 16 13.83 6.77 -6.79
N GLU A 17 12.70 6.83 -7.49
CA GLU A 17 12.02 8.07 -7.87
C GLU A 17 11.66 8.92 -6.64
N ASP A 18 11.04 8.31 -5.63
CA ASP A 18 10.52 9.02 -4.46
C ASP A 18 11.63 9.54 -3.55
N THR A 19 12.71 8.75 -3.41
CA THR A 19 13.77 9.00 -2.43
C THR A 19 14.89 9.88 -2.99
N GLY A 20 15.14 9.92 -4.30
CA GLY A 20 16.14 10.81 -4.91
C GLY A 20 17.48 10.87 -4.16
N GLN A 21 17.80 12.02 -3.53
CA GLN A 21 19.03 12.25 -2.76
C GLN A 21 18.98 11.79 -1.28
N GLY A 22 17.89 11.15 -0.85
CA GLY A 22 17.64 10.72 0.52
C GLY A 22 16.47 11.45 1.17
N ASP A 23 15.85 10.83 2.18
CA ASP A 23 14.84 11.46 3.03
C ASP A 23 15.53 12.35 4.09
N ILE A 24 16.00 13.52 3.64
CA ILE A 24 16.75 14.50 4.45
C ILE A 24 15.90 15.00 5.63
N THR A 25 14.58 15.11 5.45
CA THR A 25 13.66 15.63 6.47
C THR A 25 13.49 14.65 7.62
N SER A 26 13.25 13.37 7.34
CA SER A 26 13.17 12.35 8.40
C SER A 26 14.51 12.17 9.10
N GLN A 27 15.62 12.18 8.37
CA GLN A 27 16.97 12.07 8.95
C GLN A 27 17.32 13.25 9.86
N ALA A 28 16.83 14.45 9.59
CA ALA A 28 17.13 15.64 10.38
C ALA A 28 16.24 15.77 11.63
N LEU A 29 15.02 15.22 11.62
CA LEU A 29 14.00 15.48 12.63
C LEU A 29 13.69 14.29 13.54
N LEU A 30 13.98 13.06 13.11
CA LEU A 30 13.63 11.86 13.86
C LEU A 30 14.85 11.27 14.59
N PRO A 31 14.70 10.89 15.86
CA PRO A 31 15.67 10.02 16.51
C PRO A 31 15.81 8.71 15.72
N THR A 32 17.03 8.24 15.53
CA THR A 32 17.33 7.00 14.79
C THR A 32 16.65 5.76 15.39
N ASP A 33 16.35 5.81 16.69
CA ASP A 33 15.87 4.68 17.47
C ASP A 33 14.36 4.78 17.75
N LEU A 34 13.65 5.71 17.10
CA LEU A 34 12.23 5.92 17.32
C LEU A 34 11.42 4.78 16.70
N ILE A 35 10.84 3.94 17.55
CA ILE A 35 9.91 2.88 17.17
C ILE A 35 8.46 3.37 17.32
N GLY A 36 7.62 3.04 16.35
CA GLY A 36 6.21 3.43 16.35
C GLY A 36 5.32 2.44 15.62
N LYS A 37 4.04 2.81 15.51
CA LYS A 37 3.03 2.09 14.74
C LYS A 37 2.30 3.03 13.80
N ALA A 38 2.03 2.56 12.59
CA ALA A 38 1.20 3.23 11.61
C ALA A 38 0.01 2.36 11.23
N PHE A 39 -1.10 3.02 10.87
CA PHE A 39 -2.35 2.39 10.51
C PHE A 39 -2.71 2.79 9.08
N VAL A 40 -2.90 1.81 8.19
CA VAL A 40 -3.40 2.05 6.85
C VAL A 40 -4.91 2.20 6.91
N THR A 41 -5.38 3.43 7.07
CA THR A 41 -6.80 3.74 7.23
C THR A 41 -7.49 3.97 5.89
N VAL A 42 -8.66 3.36 5.71
CA VAL A 42 -9.52 3.60 4.54
C VAL A 42 -10.27 4.92 4.72
N LYS A 43 -10.18 5.79 3.71
CA LYS A 43 -10.86 7.11 3.70
C LYS A 43 -12.05 7.20 2.74
N GLU A 44 -12.20 6.22 1.86
CA GLU A 44 -13.29 6.18 0.88
C GLU A 44 -13.82 4.75 0.74
N LYS A 45 -15.10 4.60 0.41
CA LYS A 45 -15.69 3.29 0.12
C LYS A 45 -15.14 2.74 -1.20
N GLY A 46 -14.93 1.43 -1.28
CA GLY A 46 -14.41 0.82 -2.50
C GLY A 46 -14.13 -0.66 -2.34
N VAL A 47 -13.27 -1.17 -3.22
CA VAL A 47 -12.69 -2.51 -3.15
C VAL A 47 -11.19 -2.35 -2.91
N LEU A 48 -10.68 -2.96 -1.84
CA LEU A 48 -9.25 -2.95 -1.54
C LEU A 48 -8.51 -3.80 -2.57
N ALA A 49 -7.42 -3.28 -3.12
CA ALA A 49 -6.52 -4.04 -3.98
C ALA A 49 -5.10 -3.51 -3.87
N GLY A 50 -4.11 -4.41 -3.84
CA GLY A 50 -2.70 -4.09 -3.75
C GLY A 50 -2.11 -4.15 -2.34
N ILE A 51 -2.80 -4.75 -1.35
CA ILE A 51 -2.30 -4.78 0.04
C ILE A 51 -0.98 -5.57 0.16
N ASP A 52 -0.84 -6.65 -0.63
CA ASP A 52 0.41 -7.42 -0.70
C ASP A 52 1.56 -6.60 -1.30
N VAL A 53 1.28 -5.77 -2.31
CA VAL A 53 2.27 -4.88 -2.93
C VAL A 53 2.71 -3.82 -1.92
N THR A 54 1.75 -3.24 -1.19
CA THR A 54 2.01 -2.32 -0.09
C THR A 54 2.91 -2.94 0.97
N GLY A 55 2.63 -4.18 1.41
CA GLY A 55 3.49 -4.90 2.35
C GLY A 55 4.93 -5.06 1.83
N ARG A 56 5.08 -5.42 0.55
CA ARG A 56 6.41 -5.54 -0.08
C ARG A 56 7.20 -4.24 -0.12
N VAL A 57 6.53 -3.10 -0.35
CA VAL A 57 7.20 -1.78 -0.32
C VAL A 57 7.83 -1.54 1.05
N PHE A 58 7.10 -1.78 2.14
CA PHE A 58 7.62 -1.62 3.50
C PHE A 58 8.81 -2.55 3.77
N ILE A 59 8.69 -3.85 3.44
CA ILE A 59 9.79 -4.81 3.64
C ILE A 59 11.03 -4.47 2.81
N LYS A 60 10.86 -3.91 1.61
CA LYS A 60 11.99 -3.47 0.79
C LYS A 60 12.72 -2.26 1.35
N VAL A 61 11.98 -1.34 1.98
CA VAL A 61 12.59 -0.20 2.67
C VAL A 61 13.31 -0.65 3.94
N ASP A 62 12.69 -1.54 4.72
CA ASP A 62 13.24 -2.05 5.96
C ASP A 62 12.67 -3.46 6.28
N PRO A 63 13.48 -4.52 6.14
CA PRO A 63 13.06 -5.89 6.44
C PRO A 63 12.72 -6.17 7.91
N SER A 64 13.04 -5.24 8.83
CA SER A 64 12.72 -5.38 10.25
C SER A 64 11.31 -4.89 10.62
N LEU A 65 10.59 -4.28 9.69
CA LEU A 65 9.21 -3.85 9.91
C LEU A 65 8.27 -5.06 10.04
N ASP A 66 7.41 -5.00 11.05
CA ASP A 66 6.32 -5.95 11.26
C ASP A 66 5.05 -5.43 10.60
N ILE A 67 4.41 -6.26 9.78
CA ILE A 67 3.27 -5.89 8.94
C ILE A 67 2.13 -6.87 9.20
N GLU A 68 1.07 -6.36 9.81
CA GLU A 68 -0.16 -7.09 10.07
C GLU A 68 -1.23 -6.66 9.04
N ILE A 69 -1.57 -7.54 8.11
CA ILE A 69 -2.65 -7.31 7.13
C ILE A 69 -3.97 -7.72 7.80
N LEU A 70 -4.93 -6.78 7.86
CA LEU A 70 -6.23 -6.99 8.48
C LEU A 70 -7.36 -7.17 7.45
N ILE A 71 -7.17 -6.65 6.23
CA ILE A 71 -8.13 -6.75 5.13
C ILE A 71 -7.38 -7.20 3.89
N GLU A 72 -7.85 -8.28 3.27
CA GLU A 72 -7.28 -8.85 2.07
C GLU A 72 -7.80 -8.16 0.79
N ASP A 73 -7.08 -8.36 -0.31
CA ASP A 73 -7.46 -7.87 -1.63
C ASP A 73 -8.82 -8.46 -2.09
N GLY A 74 -9.61 -7.63 -2.78
CA GLY A 74 -10.94 -7.98 -3.28
C GLY A 74 -12.08 -7.76 -2.27
N VAL A 75 -11.76 -7.42 -1.03
CA VAL A 75 -12.75 -7.11 0.01
C VAL A 75 -13.30 -5.70 -0.19
N ALA A 76 -14.62 -5.54 -0.03
CA ALA A 76 -15.27 -4.24 0.00
C ALA A 76 -14.97 -3.52 1.32
N VAL A 77 -14.54 -2.25 1.22
CA VAL A 77 -14.11 -1.43 2.36
C VAL A 77 -14.93 -0.15 2.48
N LYS A 78 -14.95 0.42 3.69
CA LYS A 78 -15.64 1.67 4.02
C LYS A 78 -14.73 2.61 4.81
N PRO A 79 -15.03 3.92 4.83
CA PRO A 79 -14.28 4.88 5.64
C PRO A 79 -14.21 4.45 7.12
N GLY A 80 -13.02 4.51 7.70
CA GLY A 80 -12.76 4.10 9.08
C GLY A 80 -12.25 2.66 9.24
N ASP A 81 -12.32 1.82 8.20
CA ASP A 81 -11.67 0.51 8.23
C ASP A 81 -10.14 0.66 8.30
N ILE A 82 -9.48 -0.30 8.96
CA ILE A 82 -8.02 -0.39 9.03
C ILE A 82 -7.60 -1.59 8.18
N ALA A 83 -6.89 -1.35 7.09
CA ALA A 83 -6.48 -2.38 6.15
C ALA A 83 -5.21 -3.13 6.61
N ALA A 84 -4.29 -2.42 7.25
CA ALA A 84 -3.06 -3.00 7.79
C ALA A 84 -2.48 -2.15 8.93
N VAL A 85 -1.68 -2.78 9.78
CA VAL A 85 -0.89 -2.14 10.84
C VAL A 85 0.60 -2.42 10.56
N ILE A 86 1.43 -1.37 10.61
CA ILE A 86 2.87 -1.47 10.42
C ILE A 86 3.55 -1.03 11.70
N SER A 87 4.49 -1.83 12.24
CA SER A 87 5.23 -1.53 13.46
C SER A 87 6.74 -1.60 13.22
N GLY A 88 7.50 -0.67 13.80
CA GLY A 88 8.96 -0.64 13.68
C GLY A 88 9.52 0.78 13.62
N SER A 89 10.67 0.95 12.95
CA SER A 89 11.33 2.25 12.77
C SER A 89 10.38 3.26 12.12
N VAL A 90 10.11 4.38 12.81
CA VAL A 90 9.23 5.44 12.28
C VAL A 90 9.81 6.04 11.00
N ALA A 91 11.13 6.22 10.93
CA ALA A 91 11.79 6.72 9.74
C ALA A 91 11.59 5.79 8.54
N SER A 92 11.69 4.46 8.75
CA SER A 92 11.46 3.47 7.70
C SER A 92 10.01 3.45 7.24
N ILE A 93 9.06 3.56 8.18
CA ILE A 93 7.62 3.63 7.88
C ILE A 93 7.31 4.86 7.02
N LEU A 94 7.80 6.04 7.40
CA LEU A 94 7.53 7.29 6.67
C LEU A 94 8.19 7.29 5.30
N LYS A 95 9.43 6.77 5.20
CA LYS A 95 10.13 6.64 3.92
C LYS A 95 9.37 5.75 2.92
N ALA A 96 8.71 4.70 3.39
CA ALA A 96 7.93 3.80 2.54
C ALA A 96 6.52 4.33 2.23
N GLU A 97 5.98 5.24 3.05
CA GLU A 97 4.56 5.62 3.06
C GLU A 97 4.04 6.04 1.68
N ARG A 98 4.70 7.02 1.04
CA ARG A 98 4.18 7.63 -0.19
C ARG A 98 4.12 6.62 -1.33
N VAL A 99 5.18 5.83 -1.52
CA VAL A 99 5.23 4.78 -2.54
C VAL A 99 4.19 3.69 -2.25
N ALA A 100 4.11 3.24 -1.00
CA ALA A 100 3.16 2.23 -0.56
C ALA A 100 1.70 2.64 -0.79
N LEU A 101 1.34 3.88 -0.44
CA LEU A 101 0.00 4.43 -0.63
C LEU A 101 -0.32 4.70 -2.10
N ASN A 102 0.65 5.14 -2.91
CA ASN A 102 0.45 5.34 -4.34
C ASN A 102 0.04 4.05 -5.05
N PHE A 103 0.69 2.92 -4.73
CA PHE A 103 0.27 1.61 -5.24
C PHE A 103 -1.12 1.24 -4.76
N LEU A 104 -1.37 1.28 -3.44
CA LEU A 104 -2.63 0.86 -2.85
C LEU A 104 -3.82 1.65 -3.41
N GLN A 105 -3.70 2.97 -3.46
CA GLN A 105 -4.75 3.87 -3.94
C GLN A 105 -5.03 3.64 -5.43
N ARG A 106 -3.98 3.53 -6.25
CA ARG A 106 -4.14 3.33 -7.69
C ARG A 106 -4.81 1.99 -8.00
N LEU A 107 -4.36 0.91 -7.36
CA LEU A 107 -4.89 -0.43 -7.57
C LEU A 107 -6.33 -0.55 -7.02
N SER A 108 -6.58 -0.05 -5.81
CA SER A 108 -7.92 -0.02 -5.21
C SER A 108 -8.90 0.82 -6.04
N GLY A 109 -8.45 1.94 -6.61
CA GLY A 109 -9.25 2.77 -7.51
C GLY A 109 -9.68 2.01 -8.78
N ILE A 110 -8.76 1.26 -9.39
CA ILE A 110 -9.05 0.40 -10.54
C ILE A 110 -10.04 -0.71 -10.14
N ALA A 111 -9.77 -1.44 -9.05
CA ALA A 111 -10.63 -2.53 -8.58
C ALA A 111 -12.05 -2.04 -8.26
N SER A 112 -12.17 -0.89 -7.59
CA SER A 112 -13.44 -0.27 -7.26
C SER A 112 -14.22 0.14 -8.51
N LEU A 113 -13.54 0.72 -9.50
CA LEU A 113 -14.15 1.09 -10.77
C LEU A 113 -14.63 -0.15 -11.52
N THR A 114 -13.79 -1.17 -11.65
CA THR A 114 -14.14 -2.44 -12.29
C THR A 114 -15.35 -3.09 -11.62
N ALA A 115 -15.37 -3.16 -10.28
CA ALA A 115 -16.50 -3.72 -9.53
C ALA A 115 -17.81 -2.98 -9.83
N ARG A 116 -17.77 -1.66 -10.03
CA ARG A 116 -18.93 -0.87 -10.46
C ARG A 116 -19.41 -1.30 -11.84
N TYR A 117 -18.52 -1.44 -12.83
CA TYR A 117 -18.92 -1.88 -14.18
C TYR A 117 -19.48 -3.31 -14.18
N VAL A 118 -18.88 -4.22 -13.40
CA VAL A 118 -19.41 -5.59 -13.23
C VAL A 118 -20.82 -5.58 -12.63
N ALA A 119 -21.11 -4.67 -11.70
CA ALA A 119 -22.45 -4.54 -11.13
C ALA A 119 -23.48 -4.06 -12.18
N GLU A 120 -23.10 -3.13 -13.07
CA GLU A 120 -23.97 -2.63 -14.13
C GLU A 120 -24.27 -3.67 -15.23
N THR A 121 -23.38 -4.65 -15.45
CA THR A 121 -23.59 -5.72 -16.44
C THR A 121 -24.32 -6.94 -15.89
N LYS A 122 -24.78 -6.89 -14.63
CA LYS A 122 -25.47 -7.99 -13.97
C LYS A 122 -26.71 -8.43 -14.75
N GLY A 123 -26.80 -9.73 -15.05
CA GLY A 123 -27.90 -10.31 -15.85
C GLY A 123 -27.60 -10.40 -17.34
N THR A 124 -26.40 -9.99 -17.78
CA THR A 124 -25.93 -10.16 -19.16
C THR A 124 -24.81 -11.21 -19.23
N PRO A 125 -24.50 -11.77 -20.41
CA PRO A 125 -23.33 -12.64 -20.60
C PRO A 125 -22.01 -11.85 -20.72
N ALA A 126 -22.03 -10.52 -20.59
CA ALA A 126 -20.85 -9.68 -20.73
C ALA A 126 -19.87 -9.89 -19.56
N LYS A 127 -18.56 -9.86 -19.87
CA LYS A 127 -17.48 -9.90 -18.88
C LYS A 127 -16.68 -8.60 -19.00
N ILE A 128 -16.35 -8.04 -17.84
CA ILE A 128 -15.50 -6.86 -17.69
C ILE A 128 -14.17 -7.31 -17.11
#